data_AF-A0A973NUY3-F1
#
_entry.id   AF-A0A973NUY3-F1
#
_cell.length_a   1.000
_cell.length_b   1.000
_cell.length_c   1.000
_cell.angle_alpha   90.00
_cell.angle_beta   90.00
_cell.angle_gamma   90.00
#
_symmetry.space_group_name_H-M   'P 1'
#
loop_
_entity.id
_entity.type
_entity.pdbx_description
1 polymer ?
#
loop_
_entity_poly.entity_id
_entity_poly.type
_entity_poly.pdbx_seq_one_letter_code
_entity_poly.pdbx_strand_id
1 'polypeptide(L)'
;MEVTGDAAAFAARFDPAAVRFVLHAGSQVPGGTGWQDSDFATTQQLVAGWNGGFLMANNASWGGFYLGGRTAFGPLHAGTASEVFYKNGSMDVVAWPGGAPGPDVAGVRQNLALMIDGGKLAGNLDRGTAADEHTWGFTNDSSNVHANRSGVGIRADGKIVYAAVRGASPLQLAQYLLKAGAMRAMELDINMSRPIFGTYANGRWSQPAPWLGPAVRFTSGNERDFVVVYER
;
A
#
# COMPACT_ATOMS: atom_id res chain seq x y z
N MET A 1 -13.55 2.73 -10.79
CA MET A 1 -12.08 2.86 -10.74
C MET A 1 -11.61 3.60 -11.97
N GLU A 2 -10.62 4.48 -11.84
CA GLU A 2 -10.00 5.22 -12.95
C GLU A 2 -8.48 4.99 -12.91
N VAL A 3 -7.85 4.64 -14.04
CA VAL A 3 -6.38 4.52 -14.14
C VAL A 3 -5.87 5.58 -15.10
N THR A 4 -4.88 6.37 -14.68
CA THR A 4 -4.32 7.50 -15.44
C THR A 4 -2.79 7.44 -15.44
N GLY A 5 -2.16 7.89 -16.52
CA GLY A 5 -0.70 7.84 -16.69
C GLY A 5 -0.28 6.86 -17.79
N ASP A 6 0.95 6.36 -17.69
CA ASP A 6 1.56 5.47 -18.67
C ASP A 6 2.36 4.34 -18.00
N ALA A 7 3.09 3.57 -18.82
CA ALA A 7 3.89 2.46 -18.35
C ALA A 7 5.09 2.88 -17.47
N ALA A 8 5.49 4.15 -17.43
CA ALA A 8 6.56 4.64 -16.55
C ALA A 8 6.00 5.16 -15.22
N ALA A 9 4.84 5.82 -15.23
CA ALA A 9 4.19 6.32 -14.04
C ALA A 9 2.67 6.37 -14.20
N PHE A 10 1.94 5.74 -13.28
CA PHE A 10 0.48 5.76 -13.28
C PHE A 10 -0.10 5.89 -11.87
N ALA A 11 -1.35 6.34 -11.80
CA ALA A 11 -2.18 6.30 -10.62
C ALA A 11 -3.54 5.64 -10.92
N ALA A 12 -4.01 4.82 -10.00
CA ALA A 12 -5.34 4.24 -9.98
C ALA A 12 -6.16 4.84 -8.84
N ARG A 13 -7.36 5.33 -9.15
CA ARG A 13 -8.29 5.95 -8.20
C ARG A 13 -9.50 5.06 -7.97
N PHE A 14 -9.88 4.93 -6.72
CA PHE A 14 -10.96 4.07 -6.26
C PHE A 14 -11.99 4.89 -5.50
N ASP A 15 -13.25 4.77 -5.92
CA ASP A 15 -14.37 5.42 -5.26
C ASP A 15 -14.92 4.49 -4.16
N PRO A 16 -14.77 4.83 -2.87
CA PRO A 16 -15.21 3.97 -1.77
C PRO A 16 -16.72 3.76 -1.72
N ALA A 17 -17.51 4.56 -2.46
CA ALA A 17 -18.95 4.34 -2.61
C ALA A 17 -19.28 3.19 -3.58
N ALA A 18 -18.37 2.84 -4.49
CA ALA A 18 -18.55 1.78 -5.49
C ALA A 18 -17.71 0.53 -5.20
N VAL A 19 -16.67 0.65 -4.37
CA VAL A 19 -15.78 -0.47 -4.05
C VAL A 19 -15.54 -0.63 -2.55
N ARG A 20 -15.07 -1.82 -2.17
CA ARG A 20 -14.58 -2.14 -0.83
C ARG A 20 -13.16 -2.71 -0.89
N PHE A 21 -12.39 -2.46 0.16
CA PHE A 21 -10.98 -2.84 0.27
C PHE A 21 -10.82 -3.95 1.30
N VAL A 22 -10.03 -4.98 0.97
CA VAL A 22 -9.75 -6.10 1.87
C VAL A 22 -8.26 -6.34 1.93
N LEU A 23 -7.73 -6.35 3.15
CA LEU A 23 -6.35 -6.71 3.44
C LEU A 23 -6.26 -8.23 3.60
N HIS A 24 -5.36 -8.86 2.86
CA HIS A 24 -5.05 -10.26 3.01
C HIS A 24 -3.69 -10.43 3.68
N ALA A 25 -3.60 -11.35 4.63
CA ALA A 25 -2.32 -11.83 5.10
C ALA A 25 -1.70 -12.72 4.01
N GLY A 26 -0.42 -12.52 3.69
CA GLY A 26 0.32 -13.46 2.85
C GLY A 26 0.71 -14.72 3.61
N SER A 27 1.19 -15.74 2.90
CA SER A 27 1.61 -16.99 3.53
C SER A 27 2.88 -16.87 4.37
N GLN A 28 3.67 -15.81 4.19
CA GLN A 28 4.89 -15.54 4.96
C GLN A 28 4.88 -14.20 5.69
N VAL A 29 4.32 -13.14 5.11
CA VAL A 29 4.17 -11.82 5.74
C VAL A 29 2.68 -11.58 5.97
N PRO A 30 2.23 -11.28 7.19
CA PRO A 30 2.95 -10.73 8.35
C PRO A 30 3.56 -11.78 9.30
N GLY A 31 3.74 -13.02 8.88
CA GLY A 31 4.24 -14.10 9.73
C GLY A 31 3.15 -14.79 10.55
N GLY A 32 3.49 -15.98 11.07
CA GLY A 32 2.52 -16.87 11.72
C GLY A 32 1.54 -17.53 10.75
N THR A 33 0.72 -18.45 11.25
CA THR A 33 -0.28 -19.21 10.46
C THR A 33 -1.71 -18.98 10.98
N GLY A 34 -2.74 -19.26 10.19
CA GLY A 34 -4.15 -19.19 10.61
C GLY A 34 -4.74 -17.78 10.64
N TRP A 35 -4.37 -16.93 9.68
CA TRP A 35 -5.01 -15.64 9.47
C TRP A 35 -6.43 -15.82 8.90
N GLN A 36 -7.35 -14.93 9.29
CA GLN A 36 -8.75 -15.00 8.88
C GLN A 36 -8.90 -14.89 7.35
N ASP A 37 -8.18 -13.96 6.75
CA ASP A 37 -8.10 -13.82 5.29
C ASP A 37 -6.86 -14.59 4.80
N SER A 38 -7.10 -15.54 3.89
CA SER A 38 -6.07 -16.40 3.30
C SER A 38 -5.08 -15.62 2.44
N ASP A 39 -3.97 -16.26 2.08
CA ASP A 39 -2.94 -15.75 1.18
C ASP A 39 -3.37 -15.66 -0.29
N PHE A 40 -4.65 -15.91 -0.58
CA PHE A 40 -5.30 -15.72 -1.85
C PHE A 40 -6.69 -15.11 -1.66
N ALA A 41 -7.12 -14.35 -2.66
CA ALA A 41 -8.40 -13.68 -2.75
C ALA A 41 -9.37 -14.48 -3.64
N THR A 42 -10.66 -14.43 -3.30
CA THR A 42 -11.71 -14.91 -4.21
C THR A 42 -11.87 -13.96 -5.39
N THR A 43 -12.32 -14.47 -6.54
CA THR A 43 -12.48 -13.69 -7.78
C THR A 43 -13.87 -13.07 -7.95
N GLN A 44 -14.85 -13.47 -7.13
CA GLN A 44 -16.20 -12.90 -7.13
C GLN A 44 -16.12 -11.39 -6.84
N GLN A 45 -16.64 -10.55 -7.74
CA GLN A 45 -16.63 -9.08 -7.66
C GLN A 45 -15.23 -8.45 -7.60
N LEU A 46 -14.16 -9.19 -7.88
CA LEU A 46 -12.79 -8.67 -7.82
C LEU A 46 -12.55 -7.69 -8.99
N VAL A 47 -11.99 -6.51 -8.69
CA VAL A 47 -11.71 -5.49 -9.71
C VAL A 47 -10.27 -5.01 -9.76
N ALA A 48 -9.54 -5.10 -8.65
CA ALA A 48 -8.13 -4.75 -8.62
C ALA A 48 -7.40 -5.37 -7.41
N GLY A 49 -6.08 -5.25 -7.39
CA GLY A 49 -5.27 -5.51 -6.21
C GLY A 49 -3.89 -4.87 -6.31
N TRP A 50 -3.24 -4.68 -5.16
CA TRP A 50 -1.88 -4.16 -5.05
C TRP A 50 -1.08 -4.80 -3.91
N ASN A 51 0.24 -4.64 -3.96
CA ASN A 51 1.17 -5.14 -2.93
C ASN A 51 1.01 -4.41 -1.58
N GLY A 52 1.35 -5.09 -0.49
CA GLY A 52 1.60 -4.44 0.80
C GLY A 52 2.92 -3.64 0.81
N GLY A 53 3.34 -3.19 1.99
CA GLY A 53 4.60 -2.47 2.17
C GLY A 53 5.81 -3.36 2.46
N PHE A 54 6.83 -2.80 3.12
CA PHE A 54 8.06 -3.52 3.47
C PHE A 54 7.82 -4.74 4.38
N LEU A 55 8.80 -5.64 4.41
CA LEU A 55 8.84 -6.75 5.36
C LEU A 55 8.73 -6.24 6.80
N MET A 56 7.97 -6.95 7.63
CA MET A 56 7.91 -6.66 9.06
C MET A 56 9.09 -7.29 9.82
N ALA A 57 9.64 -8.38 9.29
CA ALA A 57 10.88 -8.96 9.80
C ALA A 57 12.02 -7.95 9.76
N ASN A 58 12.92 -8.03 10.74
CA ASN A 58 14.06 -7.11 10.92
C ASN A 58 13.65 -5.63 11.02
N ASN A 59 12.39 -5.34 11.36
CA ASN A 59 11.87 -3.98 11.47
C ASN A 59 12.13 -3.16 10.20
N ALA A 60 11.84 -3.70 9.00
CA ALA A 60 11.97 -2.92 7.76
C ALA A 60 10.72 -2.06 7.49
N SER A 61 9.55 -2.42 8.01
CA SER A 61 8.31 -1.62 7.90
C SER A 61 8.13 -0.58 9.00
N TRP A 62 8.92 -0.62 10.08
CA TRP A 62 8.82 0.28 11.24
C TRP A 62 7.45 0.31 11.93
N GLY A 63 6.68 -0.77 11.81
CA GLY A 63 5.35 -0.85 12.38
C GLY A 63 4.81 -2.27 12.47
N GLY A 64 3.61 -2.36 13.04
CA GLY A 64 2.92 -3.62 13.26
C GLY A 64 1.90 -3.97 12.18
N PHE A 65 1.24 -5.10 12.40
CA PHE A 65 0.12 -5.57 11.59
C PHE A 65 -1.02 -6.01 12.49
N TYR A 66 -2.25 -5.72 12.07
CA TYR A 66 -3.46 -6.18 12.69
C TYR A 66 -4.43 -6.69 11.63
N LEU A 67 -5.06 -7.85 11.86
CA LEU A 67 -6.12 -8.38 11.01
C LEU A 67 -7.01 -9.32 11.82
N GLY A 68 -8.33 -9.10 11.75
CA GLY A 68 -9.31 -10.02 12.32
C GLY A 68 -9.16 -10.26 13.83
N GLY A 69 -8.77 -9.22 14.60
CA GLY A 69 -8.56 -9.35 16.05
C GLY A 69 -7.18 -9.86 16.46
N ARG A 70 -6.29 -10.14 15.51
CA ARG A 70 -4.94 -10.64 15.78
C ARG A 70 -3.87 -9.64 15.34
N THR A 71 -2.81 -9.52 16.12
CA THR A 71 -1.63 -8.71 15.80
C THR A 71 -0.42 -9.57 15.44
N ALA A 72 0.47 -9.04 14.61
CA ALA A 72 1.82 -9.58 14.37
C ALA A 72 2.86 -8.47 14.44
N PHE A 73 4.09 -8.86 14.83
CA PHE A 73 5.24 -7.96 14.99
C PHE A 73 5.04 -6.82 16.01
N GLY A 74 4.31 -7.09 17.09
CA GLY A 74 4.10 -6.15 18.19
C GLY A 74 2.79 -5.35 18.09
N PRO A 75 2.57 -4.38 18.99
CA PRO A 75 1.43 -3.48 18.90
C PRO A 75 1.58 -2.52 17.70
N LEU A 76 0.49 -1.86 17.32
CA LEU A 76 0.56 -0.77 16.35
C LEU A 76 1.26 0.44 16.98
N HIS A 77 2.17 1.05 16.24
CA HIS A 77 3.00 2.15 16.70
C HIS A 77 2.34 3.50 16.36
N ALA A 78 2.30 4.41 17.33
CA ALA A 78 1.80 5.76 17.09
C ALA A 78 2.70 6.52 16.11
N GLY A 79 2.11 7.31 15.23
CA GLY A 79 2.81 8.12 14.22
C GLY A 79 3.20 7.36 12.95
N THR A 80 3.31 6.03 12.98
CA THR A 80 3.62 5.22 11.79
C THR A 80 2.48 5.29 10.79
N ALA A 81 2.80 5.47 9.50
CA ALA A 81 1.78 5.51 8.47
C ALA A 81 1.10 4.15 8.33
N SER A 82 -0.21 4.19 8.15
CA SER A 82 -1.08 3.03 8.29
C SER A 82 -2.16 3.04 7.22
N GLU A 83 -2.24 1.94 6.47
CA GLU A 83 -3.45 1.54 5.76
C GLU A 83 -4.43 0.97 6.80
N VAL A 84 -5.59 1.61 6.96
CA VAL A 84 -6.64 1.17 7.89
C VAL A 84 -7.83 0.68 7.10
N PHE A 85 -8.21 -0.58 7.32
CA PHE A 85 -9.32 -1.25 6.65
C PHE A 85 -10.47 -1.40 7.62
N TYR A 86 -11.66 -0.95 7.23
CA TYR A 86 -12.84 -0.96 8.07
C TYR A 86 -13.79 -2.10 7.70
N LYS A 87 -14.55 -2.60 8.67
CA LYS A 87 -15.53 -3.69 8.48
C LYS A 87 -16.64 -3.36 7.47
N ASN A 88 -16.94 -2.07 7.26
CA ASN A 88 -17.87 -1.62 6.23
C ASN A 88 -17.26 -1.60 4.80
N GLY A 89 -16.00 -2.02 4.66
CA GLY A 89 -15.25 -2.07 3.42
C GLY A 89 -14.56 -0.77 3.01
N SER A 90 -14.70 0.34 3.75
CA SER A 90 -13.92 1.55 3.48
C SER A 90 -12.47 1.39 3.94
N MET A 91 -11.62 2.30 3.47
CA MET A 91 -10.20 2.35 3.82
C MET A 91 -9.81 3.80 4.14
N ASP A 92 -8.79 3.99 4.98
CA ASP A 92 -8.13 5.27 5.21
C ASP A 92 -6.60 5.09 5.21
N VAL A 93 -5.89 6.19 5.01
CA VAL A 93 -4.43 6.28 5.14
C VAL A 93 -4.13 7.38 6.15
N VAL A 94 -3.56 7.00 7.30
CA VAL A 94 -3.33 7.91 8.44
C VAL A 94 -1.98 7.68 9.09
N ALA A 95 -1.48 8.67 9.83
CA ALA A 95 -0.52 8.43 10.90
C ALA A 95 -1.30 7.80 12.06
N TRP A 96 -0.90 6.61 12.52
CA TRP A 96 -1.67 5.92 13.55
C TRP A 96 -1.73 6.75 14.83
N PRO A 97 -2.93 6.97 15.43
CA PRO A 97 -3.05 7.76 16.65
C PRO A 97 -2.42 7.07 17.88
N GLY A 98 -2.12 5.77 17.80
CA GLY A 98 -1.71 4.95 18.93
C GLY A 98 -2.87 4.18 19.54
N GLY A 99 -2.54 3.25 20.44
CA GLY A 99 -3.52 2.37 21.08
C GLY A 99 -3.97 1.20 20.20
N ALA A 100 -4.92 0.43 20.71
CA ALA A 100 -5.48 -0.73 20.03
C ALA A 100 -6.48 -0.31 18.94
N PRO A 101 -6.62 -1.11 17.86
CA PRO A 101 -7.68 -0.91 16.88
C PRO A 101 -9.07 -0.85 17.51
N GLY A 102 -9.89 0.09 17.07
CA GLY A 102 -11.29 0.19 17.47
C GLY A 102 -12.16 -0.95 16.92
N PRO A 103 -13.40 -1.10 17.42
CA PRO A 103 -14.27 -2.22 17.07
C PRO A 103 -14.67 -2.27 15.59
N ASP A 104 -14.60 -1.15 14.86
CA ASP A 104 -14.94 -1.07 13.43
C ASP A 104 -13.77 -1.37 12.49
N VAL A 105 -12.56 -1.51 13.04
CA VAL A 105 -11.34 -1.80 12.27
C VAL A 105 -11.28 -3.31 11.98
N ALA A 106 -11.19 -3.66 10.71
CA ALA A 106 -10.97 -5.03 10.24
C ALA A 106 -9.48 -5.36 10.15
N GLY A 107 -8.66 -4.41 9.71
CA GLY A 107 -7.22 -4.59 9.55
C GLY A 107 -6.45 -3.27 9.61
N VAL A 108 -5.18 -3.34 10.01
CA VAL A 108 -4.22 -2.24 9.93
C VAL A 108 -2.89 -2.79 9.44
N ARG A 109 -2.32 -2.13 8.42
CA ARG A 109 -1.00 -2.46 7.89
C ARG A 109 -0.12 -1.23 7.93
N GLN A 110 0.92 -1.25 8.77
CA GLN A 110 1.80 -0.10 8.97
C GLN A 110 3.05 -0.15 8.06
N ASN A 111 3.43 0.99 7.50
CA ASN A 111 4.71 1.22 6.81
C ASN A 111 5.25 2.59 7.18
N LEU A 112 6.49 2.65 7.66
CA LEU A 112 7.32 3.86 7.66
C LEU A 112 6.55 5.10 8.19
N ALA A 113 6.71 6.25 7.53
CA ALA A 113 6.01 7.49 7.85
C ALA A 113 5.09 7.93 6.70
N LEU A 114 4.22 8.91 6.97
CA LEU A 114 3.44 9.56 5.91
C LEU A 114 4.40 10.39 5.05
N MET A 115 4.36 10.19 3.74
CA MET A 115 5.04 11.03 2.75
C MET A 115 4.30 12.36 2.54
N ILE A 116 2.98 12.32 2.68
CA ILE A 116 2.09 13.47 2.56
C ILE A 116 1.20 13.49 3.79
N ASP A 117 1.08 14.66 4.43
CA ASP A 117 0.11 14.91 5.49
C ASP A 117 -0.53 16.29 5.30
N GLY A 118 -1.87 16.34 5.34
CA GLY A 118 -2.63 17.56 5.06
C GLY A 118 -2.34 18.19 3.68
N GLY A 119 -2.00 17.38 2.67
CA GLY A 119 -1.64 17.85 1.33
C GLY A 119 -0.25 18.51 1.26
N LYS A 120 0.61 18.27 2.26
CA LYS A 120 1.98 18.78 2.30
C LYS A 120 2.95 17.61 2.36
N LEU A 121 4.09 17.77 1.68
CA LEU A 121 5.18 16.80 1.76
C LEU A 121 5.72 16.72 3.20
N ALA A 122 6.17 15.54 3.61
CA ALA A 122 6.93 15.37 4.83
C ALA A 122 8.17 16.29 4.84
N GLY A 123 8.52 16.83 6.00
CA GLY A 123 9.54 17.89 6.09
C GLY A 123 10.93 17.51 5.58
N ASN A 124 11.32 16.23 5.64
CA ASN A 124 12.56 15.74 5.03
C ASN A 124 12.46 15.71 3.49
N LEU A 125 11.33 15.31 2.93
CA LEU A 125 11.09 15.37 1.47
C LEU A 125 11.06 16.81 0.95
N ASP A 126 10.41 17.72 1.67
CA ASP A 126 10.29 19.13 1.28
C ASP A 126 11.65 19.86 1.25
N ARG A 127 12.60 19.44 2.11
CA ARG A 127 13.97 19.97 2.13
C ARG A 127 14.86 19.40 1.01
N GLY A 128 14.31 18.56 0.12
CA GLY A 128 15.05 17.97 -0.99
C GLY A 128 16.03 16.87 -0.57
N THR A 129 15.96 16.37 0.66
CA THR A 129 16.83 15.28 1.15
C THR A 129 16.31 13.93 0.66
N ALA A 130 16.08 13.78 -0.64
CA ALA A 130 15.51 12.58 -1.29
C ALA A 130 16.32 11.27 -1.07
N ALA A 131 17.35 11.30 -0.24
CA ALA A 131 18.27 10.22 0.12
C ALA A 131 18.15 9.76 1.59
N ASP A 132 17.01 9.98 2.23
CA ASP A 132 16.75 9.38 3.54
C ASP A 132 16.17 7.97 3.40
N GLU A 133 17.01 7.02 2.96
CA GLU A 133 16.66 5.60 2.87
C GLU A 133 16.32 4.99 4.23
N HIS A 134 16.80 5.60 5.32
CA HIS A 134 16.39 5.19 6.65
C HIS A 134 14.90 5.44 6.84
N THR A 135 14.37 6.58 6.40
CA THR A 135 12.93 6.85 6.48
C THR A 135 12.11 6.21 5.35
N TRP A 136 12.65 6.10 4.14
CA TRP A 136 11.92 5.70 2.92
C TRP A 136 12.34 4.36 2.31
N GLY A 137 12.93 3.50 3.15
CA GLY A 137 13.41 2.19 2.76
C GLY A 137 14.65 2.19 1.87
N PHE A 138 15.43 1.12 2.01
CA PHE A 138 16.64 0.90 1.23
C PHE A 138 16.31 0.40 -0.18
N THR A 139 16.98 0.97 -1.18
CA THR A 139 16.95 0.38 -2.50
C THR A 139 17.88 -0.84 -2.56
N ASN A 140 17.79 -1.63 -3.64
CA ASN A 140 18.74 -2.73 -3.86
C ASN A 140 20.17 -2.25 -4.14
N ASP A 141 20.36 -0.97 -4.47
CA ASP A 141 21.64 -0.33 -4.65
C ASP A 141 21.70 0.84 -3.68
N SER A 142 22.25 0.62 -2.48
CA SER A 142 22.32 1.62 -1.41
C SER A 142 23.12 2.88 -1.74
N SER A 143 23.70 2.98 -2.95
CA SER A 143 24.29 4.21 -3.48
C SER A 143 23.32 5.04 -4.32
N ASN A 144 22.12 4.52 -4.60
CA ASN A 144 21.13 5.10 -5.49
C ASN A 144 19.71 5.03 -4.92
N VAL A 145 19.12 6.20 -4.73
CA VAL A 145 17.77 6.38 -4.16
C VAL A 145 16.64 6.04 -5.15
N HIS A 146 16.96 5.84 -6.43
CA HIS A 146 15.97 5.58 -7.47
C HIS A 146 15.62 4.09 -7.55
N ALA A 147 14.34 3.79 -7.39
CA ALA A 147 13.81 2.43 -7.48
C ALA A 147 12.46 2.43 -8.18
N ASN A 148 11.96 1.26 -8.55
CA ASN A 148 10.52 1.13 -8.82
C ASN A 148 9.81 1.30 -7.48
N ARG A 149 8.98 2.34 -7.35
CA ARG A 149 8.29 2.67 -6.10
C ARG A 149 6.78 2.59 -6.28
N SER A 150 6.10 2.18 -5.22
CA SER A 150 4.64 2.17 -5.13
C SER A 150 4.21 2.91 -3.87
N GLY A 151 2.99 3.45 -3.88
CA GLY A 151 2.44 4.15 -2.73
C GLY A 151 0.93 4.22 -2.79
N VAL A 152 0.33 4.45 -1.63
CA VAL A 152 -1.12 4.58 -1.47
C VAL A 152 -1.44 5.86 -0.71
N GLY A 153 -2.55 6.49 -1.05
CA GLY A 153 -3.02 7.68 -0.37
C GLY A 153 -4.52 7.82 -0.42
N ILE A 154 -5.01 8.79 0.35
CA ILE A 154 -6.41 9.18 0.39
C ILE A 154 -6.55 10.65 0.01
N ARG A 155 -7.56 10.95 -0.80
CA ARG A 155 -7.90 12.29 -1.26
C ARG A 155 -8.88 12.97 -0.30
N ALA A 156 -9.04 14.29 -0.43
CA ALA A 156 -10.03 15.05 0.33
C ALA A 156 -11.47 14.59 0.09
N ASP A 157 -11.76 14.01 -1.08
CA ASP A 157 -13.06 13.44 -1.46
C ASP A 157 -13.22 11.97 -1.05
N GLY A 158 -12.34 11.45 -0.19
CA GLY A 158 -12.38 10.07 0.33
C GLY A 158 -11.92 8.99 -0.65
N LYS A 159 -11.61 9.35 -1.90
CA LYS A 159 -11.12 8.38 -2.89
C LYS A 159 -9.72 7.88 -2.51
N ILE A 160 -9.52 6.57 -2.62
CA ILE A 160 -8.20 5.94 -2.45
C ILE A 160 -7.44 6.03 -3.75
N VAL A 161 -6.15 6.31 -3.67
CA VAL A 161 -5.23 6.41 -4.79
C VAL A 161 -4.09 5.45 -4.56
N TYR A 162 -3.89 4.52 -5.48
CA TYR A 162 -2.63 3.80 -5.63
C TYR A 162 -1.80 4.47 -6.72
N ALA A 163 -0.49 4.59 -6.53
CA ALA A 163 0.43 5.07 -7.56
C ALA A 163 1.65 4.18 -7.65
N ALA A 164 2.20 4.06 -8.85
CA ALA A 164 3.48 3.39 -9.08
C ALA A 164 4.31 4.19 -10.09
N VAL A 165 5.59 4.38 -9.77
CA VAL A 165 6.53 5.18 -10.56
C VAL A 165 7.85 4.42 -10.73
N ARG A 166 8.25 4.20 -11.98
CA ARG A 166 9.46 3.45 -12.34
C ARG A 166 10.71 4.32 -12.14
N GLY A 167 11.73 3.77 -11.47
CA GLY A 167 13.02 4.46 -11.29
C GLY A 167 12.91 5.82 -10.60
N ALA A 168 12.06 5.92 -9.59
CA ALA A 168 11.77 7.14 -8.85
C ALA A 168 12.50 7.20 -7.50
N SER A 169 12.82 8.41 -7.06
CA SER A 169 13.14 8.73 -5.67
C SER A 169 11.87 8.80 -4.81
N PRO A 170 11.99 8.77 -3.46
CA PRO A 170 10.84 8.97 -2.57
C PRO A 170 10.09 10.29 -2.86
N LEU A 171 10.84 11.37 -3.11
CA LEU A 171 10.26 12.68 -3.42
C LEU A 171 9.43 12.63 -4.72
N GLN A 172 9.92 11.96 -5.77
CA GLN A 172 9.19 11.84 -7.03
C GLN A 172 7.89 11.04 -6.87
N LEU A 173 7.90 9.96 -6.08
CA LEU A 173 6.67 9.23 -5.74
C LEU A 173 5.68 10.14 -4.99
N ALA A 174 6.16 10.84 -3.95
CA ALA A 174 5.31 11.73 -3.15
C ALA A 174 4.72 12.87 -3.99
N GLN A 175 5.51 13.50 -4.87
CA GLN A 175 5.02 14.51 -5.81
C GLN A 175 3.98 13.96 -6.78
N TYR A 176 4.14 12.71 -7.24
CA TYR A 176 3.16 12.06 -8.10
C TYR A 176 1.84 11.77 -7.37
N LEU A 177 1.89 11.27 -6.14
CA LEU A 177 0.70 11.08 -5.27
C LEU A 177 0.01 12.41 -4.96
N LEU A 178 0.78 13.47 -4.70
CA LEU A 178 0.24 14.82 -4.48
C LEU A 178 -0.46 15.35 -5.73
N LYS A 179 0.14 15.17 -6.92
CA LYS A 179 -0.49 15.52 -8.21
C LYS A 179 -1.75 14.68 -8.47
N ALA A 180 -1.79 13.43 -7.99
CA ALA A 180 -2.99 12.60 -8.02
C ALA A 180 -4.05 13.01 -6.96
N GLY A 181 -3.75 14.03 -6.14
CA GLY A 181 -4.63 14.70 -5.19
C GLY A 181 -4.65 14.10 -3.79
N ALA A 182 -3.69 13.23 -3.46
CA ALA A 182 -3.61 12.66 -2.12
C ALA A 182 -3.38 13.75 -1.06
N MET A 183 -4.19 13.74 -0.02
CA MET A 183 -4.06 14.59 1.17
C MET A 183 -3.23 13.93 2.25
N ARG A 184 -3.30 12.59 2.33
CA ARG A 184 -2.40 11.76 3.11
C ARG A 184 -1.92 10.62 2.25
N ALA A 185 -0.64 10.28 2.33
CA ALA A 185 -0.09 9.19 1.55
C ALA A 185 1.14 8.56 2.20
N MET A 186 1.38 7.30 1.88
CA MET A 186 2.49 6.50 2.37
C MET A 186 3.11 5.68 1.23
N GLU A 187 4.39 5.39 1.37
CA GLU A 187 5.09 4.48 0.48
C GLU A 187 4.72 3.02 0.81
N LEU A 188 4.72 2.16 -0.20
CA LEU A 188 4.58 0.71 -0.10
C LEU A 188 5.91 0.03 -0.46
N ASP A 189 5.91 -1.26 -0.82
CA ASP A 189 7.16 -1.96 -1.14
C ASP A 189 7.80 -1.42 -2.43
N ILE A 190 9.13 -1.49 -2.50
CA ILE A 190 9.95 -0.89 -3.57
C ILE A 190 10.94 -1.91 -4.14
N ASN A 191 11.65 -1.50 -5.19
CA ASN A 191 12.66 -2.26 -5.93
C ASN A 191 12.07 -3.32 -6.88
N MET A 192 12.73 -3.44 -8.04
CA MET A 192 12.46 -4.48 -9.03
C MET A 192 10.94 -4.64 -9.30
N SER A 193 10.40 -5.83 -9.02
CA SER A 193 9.00 -6.21 -9.20
C SER A 193 8.22 -6.31 -7.88
N ARG A 194 8.69 -5.67 -6.79
CA ARG A 194 7.95 -5.61 -5.52
C ARG A 194 6.68 -4.77 -5.62
N PRO A 195 6.67 -3.63 -6.33
CA PRO A 195 5.41 -3.01 -6.75
C PRO A 195 4.59 -4.00 -7.60
N ILE A 196 3.36 -4.23 -7.17
CA ILE A 196 2.38 -5.06 -7.88
C ILE A 196 1.10 -4.25 -7.95
N PHE A 197 0.54 -4.17 -9.15
CA PHE A 197 -0.80 -3.67 -9.36
C PHE A 197 -1.42 -4.40 -10.53
N GLY A 198 -2.70 -4.72 -10.41
CA GLY A 198 -3.49 -5.26 -11.51
C GLY A 198 -4.95 -4.88 -11.38
N THR A 199 -5.61 -4.85 -12.54
CA THR A 199 -7.07 -4.81 -12.64
C THR A 199 -7.57 -6.21 -13.00
N TYR A 200 -8.76 -6.56 -12.54
CA TYR A 200 -9.36 -7.87 -12.79
C TYR A 200 -10.69 -7.71 -13.51
N ALA A 201 -10.86 -8.41 -14.63
CA ALA A 201 -12.09 -8.44 -15.39
C ALA A 201 -12.16 -9.73 -16.23
N ASN A 202 -13.37 -10.27 -16.40
CA ASN A 202 -13.60 -11.45 -17.25
C ASN A 202 -12.67 -12.64 -16.94
N GLY A 203 -12.41 -12.87 -15.65
CA GLY A 203 -11.56 -13.97 -15.20
C GLY A 203 -10.06 -13.74 -15.38
N ARG A 204 -9.62 -12.52 -15.73
CA ARG A 204 -8.23 -12.24 -16.11
C ARG A 204 -7.68 -10.99 -15.43
N TRP A 205 -6.40 -11.07 -15.08
CA TRP A 205 -5.61 -9.93 -14.62
C TRP A 205 -5.04 -9.15 -15.81
N SER A 206 -5.05 -7.82 -15.71
CA SER A 206 -4.36 -6.90 -16.62
C SER A 206 -3.53 -5.90 -15.82
N GLN A 207 -2.32 -5.60 -16.30
CA GLN A 207 -1.37 -4.72 -15.62
C GLN A 207 -0.97 -3.56 -16.54
N PRO A 208 -0.93 -2.31 -16.03
CA PRO A 208 -0.66 -1.13 -16.83
C PRO A 208 0.82 -0.99 -17.23
N ALA A 209 1.72 -1.73 -16.58
CA ALA A 209 3.15 -1.65 -16.84
C ALA A 209 3.86 -3.00 -16.68
N PRO A 210 4.83 -3.33 -17.56
CA PRO A 210 5.49 -4.64 -17.58
C PRO A 210 6.54 -4.85 -16.47
N TRP A 211 6.93 -3.79 -15.75
CA TRP A 211 7.92 -3.88 -14.66
C TRP A 211 7.30 -4.21 -13.30
N LEU A 212 5.97 -4.19 -13.20
CA LEU A 212 5.25 -4.60 -12.00
C LEU A 212 5.42 -6.12 -11.80
N GLY A 213 5.41 -6.57 -10.55
CA GLY A 213 5.28 -7.99 -10.25
C GLY A 213 3.90 -8.52 -10.66
N PRO A 214 3.75 -9.85 -10.81
CA PRO A 214 2.56 -10.42 -11.45
C PRO A 214 1.36 -10.44 -10.50
N ALA A 215 0.28 -9.75 -10.87
CA ALA A 215 -0.93 -9.64 -10.04
C ALA A 215 -1.70 -10.96 -9.87
N VAL A 216 -1.46 -11.96 -10.73
CA VAL A 216 -2.07 -13.30 -10.63
C VAL A 216 -1.84 -13.96 -9.26
N ARG A 217 -0.76 -13.59 -8.58
CA ARG A 217 -0.42 -14.05 -7.23
C ARG A 217 -1.53 -13.79 -6.21
N PHE A 218 -2.28 -12.70 -6.37
CA PHE A 218 -3.39 -12.39 -5.45
C PHE A 218 -4.52 -13.41 -5.50
N THR A 219 -4.63 -14.19 -6.57
CA THR A 219 -5.66 -15.24 -6.72
C THR A 219 -5.09 -16.66 -6.71
N SER A 220 -3.76 -16.81 -6.72
CA SER A 220 -3.08 -18.11 -6.72
C SER A 220 -2.27 -18.38 -5.44
N GLY A 221 -2.25 -17.44 -4.50
CA GLY A 221 -1.37 -17.46 -3.33
C GLY A 221 -0.25 -16.42 -3.47
N ASN A 222 -0.10 -15.57 -2.45
CA ASN A 222 0.95 -14.56 -2.35
C ASN A 222 1.70 -14.70 -1.03
N GLU A 223 3.03 -14.66 -1.10
CA GLU A 223 3.88 -14.78 0.10
C GLU A 223 3.76 -13.58 1.03
N ARG A 224 3.52 -12.39 0.47
CA ARG A 224 3.42 -11.14 1.24
C ARG A 224 1.97 -10.70 1.41
N ASP A 225 1.72 -9.87 2.41
CA ASP A 225 0.44 -9.18 2.54
C ASP A 225 0.15 -8.34 1.29
N PHE A 226 -1.13 -8.23 0.99
CA PHE A 226 -1.62 -7.53 -0.19
C PHE A 226 -3.04 -7.02 0.04
N VAL A 227 -3.46 -6.12 -0.83
CA VAL A 227 -4.81 -5.55 -0.80
C VAL A 227 -5.52 -5.95 -2.08
N VAL A 228 -6.78 -6.34 -1.96
CA VAL A 228 -7.69 -6.49 -3.08
C VAL A 228 -8.89 -5.57 -2.95
N VAL A 229 -9.42 -5.21 -4.11
CA VAL A 229 -10.58 -4.35 -4.25
C VAL A 229 -11.70 -5.13 -4.88
N TYR A 230 -12.86 -5.08 -4.23
CA TYR A 230 -14.09 -5.68 -4.71
C TYR A 230 -15.13 -4.62 -5.04
N GLU A 231 -16.03 -4.90 -5.97
CA GLU A 231 -17.28 -4.14 -6.12
C GLU A 231 -18.15 -4.28 -4.86
N ARG A 232 -18.95 -3.25 -4.60
CA ARG A 232 -20.00 -3.26 -3.56
C ARG A 232 -21.30 -3.87 -4.07
#